data_AF-A0A4Y4F0W4-F1
#
_entry.id   AF-A0A4Y4F0W4-F1
#
_cell.length_a   1.000
_cell.length_b   1.000
_cell.length_c   1.000
_cell.angle_alpha   90.00
_cell.angle_beta   90.00
_cell.angle_gamma   90.00
#
_symmetry.space_group_name_H-M   'P 1'
#
loop_
_entity.id
_entity.type
_entity.pdbx_description
1 polymer ?
#
loop_
_entity_poly.entity_id
_entity_poly.type
_entity_poly.pdbx_seq_one_letter_code
_entity_poly.pdbx_strand_id
1 'polypeptide(L)'
;MHDDDTPSAIETRLTALESRYAYQEDWLDSLDQAIATQEKRLAQLERMNQLMQGKLREQQRALQESDIATPGPDDERPPHY
;
A
#
# COMPACT_ATOMS: atom_id res chain seq x y z
N MET A 1 50.37 23.55 17.88
CA MET A 1 49.78 22.46 17.07
C MET A 1 48.86 21.72 18.03
N HIS A 2 47.54 21.69 17.78
CA HIS A 2 46.63 20.95 18.66
C HIS A 2 46.88 19.45 18.46
N ASP A 3 46.82 18.65 19.52
CA ASP A 3 47.05 17.20 19.44
C ASP A 3 46.08 16.50 18.47
N ASP A 4 44.92 17.12 18.20
CA ASP A 4 43.91 16.68 17.21
C ASP A 4 44.36 16.79 15.74
N ASP A 5 45.36 17.60 15.42
CA ASP A 5 45.88 17.78 14.05
C ASP A 5 47.10 16.87 13.77
N THR A 6 47.43 15.98 14.70
CA THR A 6 48.48 14.99 14.44
C THR A 6 48.03 14.03 13.35
N PRO A 7 48.92 13.56 12.46
CA PRO A 7 48.56 12.61 11.40
C PRO A 7 47.80 11.38 11.93
N SER A 8 48.21 10.87 13.10
CA SER A 8 47.56 9.72 13.77
C SER A 8 46.12 10.02 14.23
N ALA A 9 45.88 11.22 14.79
CA ALA A 9 44.53 11.63 15.19
C ALA A 9 43.60 11.77 13.98
N ILE A 10 44.12 12.29 12.86
CA ILE A 10 43.39 12.41 11.60
C ILE A 10 43.06 11.03 11.02
N GLU A 11 44.01 10.10 10.97
CA GLU A 11 43.80 8.72 10.49
C GLU A 11 42.74 7.97 11.32
N THR A 12 42.77 8.15 12.65
CA THR A 12 41.78 7.56 13.56
C THR A 12 40.38 8.12 13.27
N ARG A 13 40.26 9.43 13.11
CA ARG A 13 38.99 10.08 12.79
C ARG A 13 38.47 9.67 11.40
N LEU A 14 39.35 9.53 10.42
CA LEU A 14 39.01 9.07 9.08
C LEU A 14 38.44 7.66 9.12
N THR A 15 39.11 6.73 9.79
CA THR A 15 38.66 5.35 9.96
C THR A 15 37.28 5.27 10.64
N ALA A 16 37.05 6.12 11.65
CA ALA A 16 35.77 6.20 12.34
C ALA A 16 34.65 6.74 11.42
N LEU A 17 34.96 7.72 10.57
CA LEU A 17 34.02 8.25 9.58
C LEU A 17 33.71 7.23 8.49
N GLU A 18 34.71 6.52 7.98
CA GLU A 18 34.53 5.44 6.98
C GLU A 18 33.67 4.31 7.53
N SER A 19 33.90 3.88 8.77
CA SER A 19 33.07 2.87 9.45
C SER A 19 31.60 3.34 9.57
N ARG A 20 31.40 4.62 9.95
CA ARG A 20 30.05 5.21 10.03
C ARG A 20 29.40 5.35 8.67
N TYR A 21 30.18 5.63 7.63
CA TYR A 21 29.68 5.77 6.26
C TYR A 21 29.22 4.40 5.73
N ALA A 22 30.04 3.36 5.88
CA ALA A 22 29.66 1.99 5.50
C ALA A 22 28.36 1.54 6.18
N TYR A 23 28.21 1.80 7.49
CA TYR A 23 26.98 1.49 8.21
C TYR A 23 25.76 2.28 7.67
N GLN A 24 25.96 3.53 7.24
CA GLN A 24 24.90 4.33 6.64
C GLN A 24 24.50 3.80 5.26
N GLU A 25 25.45 3.33 4.44
CA GLU A 25 25.16 2.68 3.16
C GLU A 25 24.35 1.40 3.36
N ASP A 26 24.77 0.52 4.26
CA ASP A 26 24.03 -0.70 4.62
C ASP A 26 22.61 -0.38 5.11
N TRP A 27 22.46 0.71 5.88
CA TRP A 27 21.17 1.13 6.38
C TRP A 27 20.27 1.70 5.27
N LEU A 28 20.82 2.45 4.31
CA LEU A 28 20.09 2.96 3.15
C LEU A 28 19.58 1.79 2.27
N ASP A 29 20.42 0.79 2.01
CA ASP A 29 20.01 -0.41 1.26
C ASP A 29 18.85 -1.14 1.96
N SER A 30 18.90 -1.23 3.29
CA SER A 30 17.81 -1.81 4.09
C SER A 30 16.52 -1.01 4.00
N LEU A 31 16.61 0.33 4.01
CA LEU A 31 15.45 1.21 3.84
C LEU A 31 14.84 1.08 2.45
N ASP A 32 15.66 1.03 1.40
CA ASP A 32 15.18 0.85 0.03
C ASP A 32 14.43 -0.47 -0.13
N GLN A 33 14.95 -1.56 0.43
CA GLN A 33 14.27 -2.86 0.44
C GLN A 33 12.94 -2.82 1.20
N ALA A 34 12.90 -2.12 2.34
CA ALA A 34 11.68 -1.94 3.11
C ALA A 34 10.62 -1.15 2.33
N ILE A 35 11.00 -0.05 1.68
CA ILE A 35 10.12 0.77 0.84
C ILE A 35 9.57 -0.06 -0.32
N ALA A 36 10.42 -0.75 -1.07
CA ALA A 36 9.98 -1.60 -2.18
C ALA A 36 8.99 -2.69 -1.74
N THR A 37 9.17 -3.23 -0.53
CA THR A 37 8.23 -4.20 0.06
C THR A 37 6.89 -3.55 0.41
N GLN A 38 6.92 -2.35 0.99
CA GLN A 38 5.71 -1.61 1.35
C GLN A 38 4.91 -1.20 0.10
N GLU A 39 5.57 -0.73 -0.96
CA GLU A 39 4.92 -0.39 -2.22
C GLU A 39 4.19 -1.59 -2.85
N LYS A 40 4.84 -2.76 -2.87
CA LYS A 40 4.21 -4.01 -3.34
C LYS A 40 2.96 -4.36 -2.54
N ARG A 41 3.03 -4.21 -1.21
CA ARG A 41 1.89 -4.46 -0.32
C ARG A 41 0.76 -3.46 -0.54
N LEU A 42 1.09 -2.17 -0.73
CA LEU A 42 0.11 -1.13 -1.04
C LEU A 42 -0.61 -1.41 -2.36
N ALA A 43 0.13 -1.72 -3.43
CA ALA A 43 -0.44 -2.09 -4.71
C ALA A 43 -1.33 -3.34 -4.63
N GLN A 44 -1.02 -4.30 -3.74
CA GLN A 44 -1.90 -5.44 -3.50
C GLN A 44 -3.20 -5.04 -2.79
N LEU A 45 -3.12 -4.17 -1.77
CA LEU A 45 -4.28 -3.67 -1.05
C LEU A 45 -5.20 -2.83 -1.95
N GLU A 46 -4.63 -1.98 -2.80
CA GLU A 46 -5.38 -1.20 -3.78
C GLU A 46 -6.15 -2.09 -4.76
N ARG A 47 -5.49 -3.12 -5.31
CA ARG A 47 -6.16 -4.11 -6.18
C ARG A 47 -7.29 -4.84 -5.46
N MET A 48 -7.07 -5.25 -4.20
CA MET A 48 -8.13 -5.89 -3.41
C MET A 48 -9.32 -4.95 -3.20
N ASN A 49 -9.05 -3.68 -2.90
CA ASN A 49 -10.09 -2.68 -2.70
C ASN A 49 -10.91 -2.47 -3.98
N GLN A 50 -10.25 -2.35 -5.14
CA GLN A 50 -10.93 -2.25 -6.44
C GLN A 50 -11.83 -3.45 -6.72
N LEU A 51 -11.35 -4.68 -6.44
CA LEU A 51 -12.16 -5.90 -6.60
C LEU A 51 -13.37 -5.91 -5.67
N MET A 52 -13.21 -5.52 -4.40
CA MET A 52 -14.32 -5.42 -3.45
C MET A 52 -15.36 -4.39 -3.89
N GLN A 53 -14.94 -3.21 -4.34
CA GLN A 53 -15.84 -2.20 -4.90
C GLN A 53 -16.59 -2.73 -6.12
N GLY A 54 -15.91 -3.47 -7.00
CA GLY A 54 -16.53 -4.13 -8.16
C GLY A 54 -17.65 -5.08 -7.75
N LYS A 55 -17.37 -5.99 -6.81
CA LYS A 55 -18.35 -6.95 -6.29
C LYS A 55 -19.55 -6.26 -5.63
N LEU A 56 -19.31 -5.20 -4.85
CA LEU A 56 -20.40 -4.44 -4.22
C LEU A 56 -21.31 -3.78 -5.26
N ARG A 57 -20.75 -3.21 -6.33
CA ARG A 57 -21.53 -2.63 -7.43
C ARG A 57 -22.33 -3.69 -8.18
N GLU A 58 -21.73 -4.86 -8.43
CA GLU A 58 -22.41 -5.99 -9.07
C GLU A 58 -23.58 -6.48 -8.22
N GLN A 59 -23.37 -6.65 -6.92
CA GLN A 59 -24.43 -7.03 -5.98
C GLN A 59 -25.56 -5.99 -5.93
N GLN A 60 -25.23 -4.69 -5.91
CA GLN A 60 -26.22 -3.62 -5.95
C GLN A 60 -27.05 -3.65 -7.25
N ARG A 61 -26.44 -3.93 -8.40
CA ARG A 61 -27.17 -4.08 -9.67
C ARG A 61 -28.08 -5.29 -9.67
N ALA A 62 -27.58 -6.44 -9.20
CA ALA A 62 -28.39 -7.66 -9.10
C ALA A 62 -29.64 -7.46 -8.22
N LEU A 63 -29.51 -6.73 -7.10
CA LEU A 63 -30.63 -6.38 -6.23
C LEU A 63 -31.65 -5.45 -6.92
N GLN A 64 -31.17 -4.42 -7.64
CA GLN A 64 -32.06 -3.53 -8.40
C GLN A 64 -32.80 -4.26 -9.52
N GLU A 65 -32.12 -5.16 -10.24
CA GLU A 65 -32.75 -5.97 -11.28
C GLU A 65 -33.79 -6.94 -10.70
N SER A 66 -33.55 -7.52 -9.51
CA SER A 66 -34.55 -8.35 -8.83
C SER A 66 -35.77 -7.56 -8.35
N ASP A 67 -35.59 -6.31 -7.88
CA ASP A 67 -36.71 -5.45 -7.48
C ASP A 67 -37.57 -5.03 -8.67
N ILE A 68 -36.97 -4.84 -9.86
CA ILE A 68 -37.71 -4.50 -11.10
C ILE A 68 -38.41 -5.73 -11.70
N ALA A 69 -37.84 -6.93 -11.53
CA ALA A 69 -38.38 -8.17 -12.06
C ALA A 69 -39.54 -8.76 -11.24
N THR A 70 -39.86 -8.19 -10.08
CA THR A 70 -40.98 -8.62 -9.23
C THR A 70 -42.19 -7.72 -9.53
N PRO A 71 -43.24 -8.19 -10.23
CA PRO A 71 -44.47 -7.41 -10.38
C PRO A 71 -45.03 -7.11 -8.99
N GLY A 72 -45.29 -5.83 -8.70
CA GLY A 72 -45.92 -5.45 -7.45
C GLY A 72 -47.32 -6.07 -7.35
N PRO A 73 -47.84 -6.32 -6.14
CA PRO A 73 -49.20 -6.84 -5.93
C PRO A 73 -50.30 -5.94 -6.54
N ASP A 74 -49.98 -4.70 -6.90
CA ASP A 74 -50.87 -3.76 -7.60
C ASP A 74 -51.01 -4.03 -9.12
N ASP A 75 -50.18 -4.89 -9.71
CA ASP A 75 -50.22 -5.23 -11.15
C ASP A 75 -51.07 -6.48 -11.45
N GLU A 76 -51.64 -7.13 -10.43
CA GLU A 76 -52.65 -8.17 -10.59
C GLU A 76 -54.00 -7.54 -10.96
N ARG A 77 -54.21 -7.30 -12.27
CA ARG A 77 -55.54 -6.91 -12.78
C ARG A 77 -56.58 -7.97 -12.39
N PRO A 78 -57.63 -7.61 -11.63
CA PRO A 78 -58.64 -8.57 -11.22
C PRO A 78 -59.35 -9.20 -12.43
N PRO A 79 -59.59 -10.52 -12.43
CA PRO A 79 -60.36 -11.17 -13.49
C PRO A 79 -61.78 -10.60 -13.51
N HIS A 80 -62.15 -9.95 -14.62
CA HIS A 80 -63.52 -9.51 -14.86
C HIS A 80 -64.41 -10.74 -15.06
N TYR A 81 -65.37 -10.93 -14.15
CA TYR A 81 -66.49 -11.87 -14.28
C TYR A 81 -67.77 -11.12 -14.63
#